data_AF-A0A932CJP0-F1
#
_entry.id   AF-A0A932CJP0-F1
#
_cell.length_a   1.000
_cell.length_b   1.000
_cell.length_c   1.000
_cell.angle_alpha   90.00
_cell.angle_beta   90.00
_cell.angle_gamma   90.00
#
_symmetry.space_group_name_H-M   'P 1'
#
loop_
_entity.id
_entity.type
_entity.pdbx_description
1 polymer ?
#
loop_
_entity_poly.entity_id
_entity_poly.type
_entity_poly.pdbx_seq_one_letter_code
_entity_poly.pdbx_strand_id
1 'polypeptide(L)' 'MRRTVVLDDRLLEEARQVLGTTGIRETIEAGLREAVRRRRLEELRRSLGKVDLDLTPEELARLRDEG' A
#
# COMPACT_ATOMS: atom_id res chain seq x y z
N MET A 1 -0.47 -20.17 14.35
CA MET A 1 -0.64 -19.61 15.71
C MET A 1 -2.06 -19.11 15.87
N ARG A 2 -2.78 -19.55 16.91
CA ARG A 2 -4.16 -19.13 17.17
C ARG A 2 -4.15 -17.87 18.04
N ARG A 3 -5.00 -16.91 17.71
CA ARG A 3 -5.20 -15.68 18.48
C ARG A 3 -6.70 -15.47 18.63
N THR A 4 -7.12 -14.91 19.77
CA THR A 4 -8.51 -14.50 20.02
C THR A 4 -8.56 -12.99 19.97
N VAL A 5 -9.47 -12.44 19.18
CA VAL A 5 -9.68 -11.00 19.02
C VAL A 5 -11.18 -10.73 19.01
N VAL A 6 -11.58 -9.57 19.53
CA VAL A 6 -12.96 -9.08 19.44
C VAL A 6 -13.03 -8.16 18.23
N LEU A 7 -14.00 -8.38 17.36
CA LEU A 7 -14.20 -7.65 16.12
C LEU A 7 -15.65 -7.16 16.04
N ASP A 8 -15.85 -6.02 15.40
CA ASP A 8 -17.18 -5.57 15.01
C ASP A 8 -17.65 -6.39 13.80
N ASP A 9 -18.77 -7.09 13.95
CA ASP A 9 -19.34 -7.95 12.90
C ASP A 9 -19.73 -7.16 11.65
N ARG A 10 -20.16 -5.89 11.79
CA ARG A 10 -20.53 -5.04 10.66
C ARG A 10 -19.30 -4.67 9.85
N LEU A 11 -18.19 -4.35 10.53
CA LEU A 11 -16.92 -4.06 9.88
C LEU A 11 -16.35 -5.30 9.18
N LEU A 12 -16.47 -6.47 9.81
CA LEU A 12 -16.05 -7.73 9.20
C LEU A 12 -16.85 -8.05 7.95
N GLU A 13 -18.16 -7.82 7.97
CA GLU A 13 -19.04 -7.99 6.82
C GLU A 13 -18.67 -7.05 5.66
N GLU A 14 -18.51 -5.76 5.96
CA GLU A 14 -18.11 -4.78 4.96
C GLU A 14 -16.75 -5.14 4.35
N ALA A 15 -15.77 -5.50 5.19
CA ALA A 15 -14.47 -5.95 4.73
C ALA A 15 -14.56 -7.21 3.85
N ARG A 16 -15.46 -8.16 4.17
CA ARG A 16 -15.69 -9.34 3.31
C ARG A 16 -16.18 -8.96 1.93
N GLN A 17 -17.16 -8.06 1.85
CA GLN A 17 -17.75 -7.62 0.58
C GLN A 17 -16.74 -6.85 -0.26
N VAL A 18 -16.00 -5.92 0.35
CA VAL A 18 -14.99 -5.10 -0.34
C VAL A 18 -13.79 -5.94 -0.81
N LEU A 19 -13.35 -6.90 0.00
CA LEU A 19 -12.18 -7.72 -0.30
C LEU A 19 -12.51 -9.01 -1.07
N GLY A 20 -13.80 -9.33 -1.27
CA GLY A 20 -14.25 -10.54 -1.97
C GLY A 20 -13.92 -11.84 -1.22
N THR A 21 -13.75 -11.78 0.11
CA THR A 21 -13.34 -12.92 0.93
C THR A 21 -14.54 -13.59 1.58
N THR A 22 -14.46 -14.89 1.86
CA THR A 22 -15.57 -15.66 2.45
C THR A 22 -15.37 -15.95 3.93
N GLY A 23 -14.13 -16.14 4.37
CA GLY A 23 -13.80 -16.53 5.75
C GLY A 23 -13.22 -15.41 6.59
N ILE A 24 -13.55 -15.40 7.89
CA ILE A 24 -13.05 -14.40 8.87
C ILE A 24 -11.52 -14.27 8.82
N ARG A 25 -10.82 -15.41 8.84
CA ARG A 25 -9.36 -15.44 8.78
C ARG A 25 -8.83 -14.83 7.49
N GLU A 26 -9.44 -15.18 6.36
CA GLU A 26 -9.04 -14.69 5.04
C GLU A 26 -9.22 -13.18 4.96
N THR A 27 -10.37 -12.66 5.43
CA THR A 27 -10.66 -11.22 5.49
C THR A 27 -9.65 -10.47 6.35
N ILE A 28 -9.31 -11.01 7.53
CA ILE A 28 -8.32 -10.39 8.42
C ILE A 28 -6.93 -10.39 7.76
N GLU A 29 -6.49 -11.51 7.18
CA GLU A 29 -5.18 -11.59 6.53
C GLU A 29 -5.10 -10.66 5.31
N ALA A 30 -6.16 -10.60 4.49
CA ALA A 30 -6.26 -9.69 3.35
C ALA A 30 -6.25 -8.21 3.79
N GLY A 31 -7.04 -7.86 4.80
CA GLY A 31 -7.10 -6.51 5.35
C GLY A 31 -5.75 -6.04 5.93
N LEU A 32 -5.07 -6.91 6.69
CA LEU A 32 -3.74 -6.60 7.22
C LEU A 32 -2.70 -6.40 6.11
N ARG A 33 -2.73 -7.26 5.08
CA ARG A 33 -1.82 -7.13 3.93
C ARG A 33 -2.05 -5.82 3.19
N GLU A 34 -3.31 -5.43 2.99
CA GLU A 34 -3.67 -4.18 2.33
C GLU A 34 -3.26 -2.96 3.16
N ALA A 35 -3.43 -2.98 4.49
CA ALA A 35 -2.99 -1.91 5.37
C ALA A 35 -1.47 -1.68 5.29
N VAL A 36 -0.68 -2.76 5.31
CA VAL A 36 0.78 -2.68 5.14
C VAL A 36 1.14 -2.15 3.75
N ARG A 37 0.47 -2.63 2.69
CA ARG A 37 0.70 -2.19 1.31
C ARG A 37 0.44 -0.69 1.16
N ARG A 38 -0.68 -0.19 1.70
CA ARG A 38 -1.04 1.23 1.70
C ARG A 38 0.01 2.06 2.41
N ARG A 39 0.47 1.64 3.59
CA ARG A 39 1.51 2.36 4.33
C ARG A 39 2.82 2.44 3.58
N ARG A 40 3.28 1.33 2.97
CA ARG A 40 4.50 1.32 2.14
C ARG A 40 4.39 2.25 0.94
N LEU A 41 3.21 2.31 0.31
CA LEU A 41 2.97 3.21 -0.82
C LEU A 41 2.98 4.68 -0.39
N GLU A 42 2.41 5.00 0.78
CA GLU A 42 2.52 6.35 1.37
C GLU A 42 3.96 6.74 1.67
N GLU A 43 4.75 5.82 2.23
CA GLU A 43 6.16 6.04 2.52
C GLU A 43 6.99 6.23 1.25
N LEU A 44 6.72 5.44 0.21
CA LEU A 44 7.35 5.60 -1.10
C LEU A 44 6.98 6.95 -1.73
N ARG A 45 5.71 7.39 -1.64
CA ARG A 45 5.30 8.71 -2.12
C ARG A 45 6.01 9.84 -1.35
N ARG A 46 6.15 9.70 -0.04
CA ARG A 46 6.90 10.66 0.79
C ARG A 46 8.39 10.66 0.46
N SER A 47 8.98 9.51 0.17
CA SER A 47 10.39 9.44 -0.25
C SER A 47 10.59 10.01 -1.64
N LEU A 48 9.67 9.78 -2.57
CA LEU A 48 9.69 10.38 -3.91
C LEU A 48 9.50 11.89 -3.87
N GLY A 49 8.66 12.42 -2.96
CA GLY A 49 8.59 13.86 -2.70
C GLY A 49 9.84 14.46 -2.02
N LYS A 50 10.77 13.61 -1.56
CA LYS A 50 12.12 13.99 -1.12
C LYS A 50 13.19 13.70 -2.16
N VAL A 51 12.83 13.08 -3.28
CA VAL A 51 13.72 13.07 -4.44
C VAL A 51 13.58 14.45 -5.04
N ASP A 52 14.35 15.41 -4.51
CA ASP A 52 14.79 16.56 -5.30
C ASP A 52 15.59 15.96 -6.46
N LEU A 53 14.89 15.63 -7.56
CA LEU A 53 15.52 15.62 -8.86
C LEU A 53 15.79 17.09 -9.17
N ASP A 54 16.84 17.63 -8.55
CA ASP A 54 17.46 18.91 -8.87
C ASP A 54 18.22 18.72 -10.20
N LEU A 55 17.49 18.23 -11.20
CA LEU A 55 17.96 18.04 -12.56
C LEU A 55 17.33 19.15 -13.38
N THR A 56 18.18 20.02 -13.92
CA THR A 56 17.69 21.01 -14.86
C THR A 56 17.26 20.34 -16.17
N PRO A 57 16.40 20.96 -16.98
CA PRO A 57 15.98 20.41 -18.28
C PRO A 57 17.16 20.02 -19.18
N GLU A 58 18.29 20.74 -19.08
CA GLU A 58 19.51 20.48 -19.84
C GLU A 58 20.22 19.21 -19.39
N GLU A 59 20.20 18.90 -18.09
CA GLU A 59 20.82 17.68 -17.53
C GLU A 59 19.99 16.44 -17.87
N LEU A 60 18.67 16.58 -17.88
CA LEU A 60 17.76 15.52 -18.32
C LEU A 60 17.92 15.19 -19.81
N ALA A 61 18.18 16.18 -20.66
CA ALA A 61 18.40 15.98 -22.09
C ALA A 61 19.68 15.19 -22.36
N ARG A 62 20.79 15.50 -21.66
CA ARG A 62 22.06 14.76 -21.82
C ARG A 62 21.94 13.28 -21.48
N LEU A 63 21.24 12.95 -20.39
CA LEU A 63 21.02 11.56 -19.99
C LEU A 63 20.17 10.75 -20.99
N ARG A 64 19.34 11.43 -21.79
CA ARG A 64 18.52 10.80 -22.83
C ARG A 64 19.30 10.58 -24.13
N ASP A 65 20.31 11.39 -24.40
CA ASP A 65 21.17 11.26 -25.59
C ASP A 65 22.32 10.26 -25.37
N GLU A 66 22.66 9.95 -24.12
CA GLU A 66 23.69 8.97 -23.74
C GLU A 66 23.18 7.51 -23.59
N GLY A 67 21.86 7.28 -23.70
CA GLY A 67 21.23 5.95 -23.59
C GLY A 67 20.67 5.44 -24.91
#